data_AF-A0A940XGA2-F1
#
_entry.id   AF-A0A940XGA2-F1
#
_cell.length_a   1.000
_cell.length_b   1.000
_cell.length_c   1.000
_cell.angle_alpha   90.00
_cell.angle_beta   90.00
_cell.angle_gamma   90.00
#
_symmetry.space_group_name_H-M   'P 1'
#
loop_
_entity.id
_entity.type
_entity.pdbx_description
1 polymer ?
#
loop_
_entity_poly.entity_id
_entity_poly.type
_entity_poly.pdbx_seq_one_letter_code
_entity_poly.pdbx_strand_id
1 'polypeptide(L)'
;MTLKFPLWLCLLISTFVSAQETMSLKGSKPYPATENYTFICERYALTGEANVQIAKTEKGGILKLSITPSNDKMKISGGVYVYFIDGDVIACVDRNISETLDGKTITYYTFTPLEMNKLKKKNIQSIRFNVTGDLSKFGNQNGNYTAVNKQSYFSTTYGTSIKTFDTAKQISIL
;
A
#
# COMPACT_ATOMS: atom_id res chain seq x y z
N MET A 1 50.08 24.10 -13.37
CA MET A 1 49.02 23.79 -12.38
C MET A 1 47.91 23.07 -13.11
N THR A 2 47.82 21.76 -12.91
CA THR A 2 46.97 20.87 -13.72
C THR A 2 45.56 20.76 -13.14
N LEU A 3 44.62 20.71 -14.07
CA LEU A 3 43.17 20.71 -13.99
C LEU A 3 42.60 19.67 -12.99
N LYS A 4 42.61 19.93 -11.68
CA LYS A 4 41.97 19.07 -10.65
C LYS A 4 40.53 19.47 -10.28
N PHE A 5 40.05 20.59 -10.80
CA PHE A 5 38.74 21.13 -10.48
C PHE A 5 37.53 20.46 -11.17
N PRO A 6 37.59 19.95 -12.43
CA PRO A 6 36.40 19.41 -13.08
C PRO A 6 35.98 18.03 -12.52
N LEU A 7 36.88 17.28 -11.91
CA LEU A 7 36.56 15.97 -11.29
C LEU A 7 35.65 16.13 -10.06
N TRP A 8 35.85 17.19 -9.27
CA TRP A 8 35.03 17.49 -8.09
C TRP A 8 33.63 17.98 -8.46
N LEU A 9 33.49 18.69 -9.58
CA LEU A 9 32.19 19.16 -10.06
C LEU A 9 31.30 18.02 -10.56
N CYS A 10 31.87 16.99 -11.20
CA CYS A 10 31.13 15.79 -11.61
C CYS A 10 30.65 14.93 -10.42
N LEU A 11 31.39 14.92 -9.30
CA LEU A 11 30.99 14.20 -8.09
C LEU A 11 29.77 14.83 -7.40
N LEU A 12 29.60 16.15 -7.49
CA LEU A 12 28.50 16.89 -6.85
C LEU A 12 27.14 16.76 -7.56
N ILE A 13 27.11 16.31 -8.82
CA ILE A 13 25.86 16.12 -9.60
C ILE A 13 25.23 14.72 -9.33
N SER A 14 25.94 13.83 -8.64
CA SER A 14 25.52 12.44 -8.43
C SER A 14 24.40 12.23 -7.38
N THR A 15 23.91 13.28 -6.72
CA THR A 15 23.10 13.14 -5.51
C THR A 15 21.57 13.32 -5.67
N PHE A 16 21.04 13.34 -6.89
CA PHE A 16 19.57 13.43 -7.11
C PHE A 16 18.94 12.17 -7.70
N VAL A 17 19.43 10.98 -7.33
CA VAL A 17 18.70 9.74 -7.62
C VAL A 17 17.60 9.59 -6.57
N SER A 18 16.37 9.98 -6.93
CA SER A 18 15.19 9.59 -6.15
C SER A 18 14.96 8.09 -6.39
N ALA A 19 15.27 7.27 -5.39
CA ALA A 19 15.08 5.82 -5.47
C ALA A 19 13.57 5.53 -5.39
N GLN A 20 12.93 5.25 -6.53
CA GLN A 20 11.56 4.76 -6.58
C GLN A 20 11.50 3.37 -5.95
N GLU A 21 10.57 3.17 -5.01
CA GLU A 21 10.35 1.84 -4.43
C GLU A 21 9.89 0.84 -5.50
N THR A 22 10.08 -0.44 -5.20
CA THR A 22 9.65 -1.51 -6.10
C THR A 22 8.85 -2.57 -5.38
N MET A 23 7.99 -3.23 -6.14
CA MET A 23 7.15 -4.34 -5.68
C MET A 23 7.30 -5.52 -6.63
N SER A 24 7.50 -6.71 -6.09
CA SER A 24 7.46 -7.97 -6.85
C SER A 24 6.21 -8.75 -6.49
N LEU A 25 5.52 -9.29 -7.51
CA LEU A 25 4.39 -10.17 -7.35
C LEU A 25 4.91 -11.62 -7.27
N LYS A 26 4.98 -12.23 -6.08
CA LYS A 26 5.45 -13.62 -5.90
C LYS A 26 6.80 -13.92 -6.59
N GLY A 27 7.77 -13.03 -6.44
CA GLY A 27 9.08 -13.18 -7.09
C GLY A 27 9.12 -12.84 -8.58
N SER A 28 8.06 -12.22 -9.13
CA SER A 28 8.10 -11.65 -10.48
C SER A 28 9.16 -10.55 -10.60
N LYS A 29 9.40 -10.12 -11.85
CA LYS A 29 10.12 -8.88 -12.13
C LYS A 29 9.56 -7.74 -11.25
N PRO A 30 10.43 -6.93 -10.62
CA PRO A 30 9.99 -5.80 -9.81
C PRO A 30 9.31 -4.75 -10.69
N TYR A 31 8.23 -4.19 -10.14
CA TYR A 31 7.46 -3.08 -10.71
C TYR A 31 7.74 -1.81 -9.93
N PRO A 32 7.79 -0.63 -10.58
CA PRO A 32 7.80 0.66 -9.89
C PRO A 32 6.57 0.77 -8.99
N ALA A 33 6.79 1.12 -7.72
CA ALA A 33 5.76 1.14 -6.70
C ALA A 33 5.87 2.37 -5.81
N THR A 34 4.74 2.77 -5.22
CA THR A 34 4.71 3.78 -4.15
C THR A 34 5.49 3.31 -2.94
N GLU A 35 5.69 4.21 -1.98
CA GLU A 35 6.07 3.76 -0.64
C GLU A 35 5.00 2.81 -0.06
N ASN A 36 5.41 2.02 0.93
CA ASN A 36 4.49 1.17 1.68
C ASN A 36 3.79 1.99 2.79
N TYR A 37 2.51 2.29 2.58
CA TYR A 37 1.68 3.03 3.53
C TYR A 37 1.19 2.14 4.66
N THR A 38 1.34 2.58 5.91
CA THR A 38 0.70 1.95 7.06
C THR A 38 -0.63 2.63 7.34
N PHE A 39 -1.72 2.02 6.88
CA PHE A 39 -3.08 2.50 7.17
C PHE A 39 -3.54 1.97 8.53
N ILE A 40 -4.31 2.80 9.23
CA ILE A 40 -4.91 2.46 10.51
C ILE A 40 -6.11 1.53 10.30
N CYS A 41 -6.13 0.38 10.96
CA CYS A 41 -7.19 -0.62 10.90
C CYS A 41 -7.69 -0.97 12.31
N GLU A 42 -8.41 -0.03 12.95
CA GLU A 42 -8.82 -0.07 14.37
C GLU A 42 -9.38 -1.40 14.86
N ARG A 43 -10.24 -2.04 14.06
CA ARG A 43 -10.93 -3.28 14.46
C ARG A 43 -10.07 -4.54 14.34
N TYR A 44 -8.89 -4.43 13.73
CA TYR A 44 -7.96 -5.54 13.59
C TYR A 44 -7.08 -5.62 14.83
N ALA A 45 -7.55 -6.35 15.85
CA ALA A 45 -7.04 -6.25 17.21
C ALA A 45 -5.60 -6.77 17.42
N LEU A 46 -4.95 -7.38 16.42
CA LEU A 46 -3.55 -7.77 16.54
C LEU A 46 -2.59 -6.58 16.46
N THR A 47 -2.66 -5.81 15.38
CA THR A 47 -1.74 -4.69 15.13
C THR A 47 -2.46 -3.35 15.02
N GLY A 48 -3.76 -3.35 14.71
CA GLY A 48 -4.49 -2.13 14.37
C GLY A 48 -4.04 -1.51 13.05
N GLU A 49 -3.38 -2.26 12.17
CA GLU A 49 -2.69 -1.74 10.99
C GLU A 49 -2.87 -2.64 9.75
N ALA A 50 -2.92 -2.02 8.58
CA ALA A 50 -2.79 -2.69 7.29
C ALA A 50 -1.79 -1.93 6.41
N ASN A 51 -0.92 -2.67 5.74
CA ASN A 51 0.11 -2.15 4.85
C ASN A 51 -0.41 -2.14 3.41
N VAL A 52 -0.29 -1.00 2.74
CA VAL A 52 -0.82 -0.73 1.40
C VAL A 52 0.28 -0.20 0.53
N GLN A 53 0.48 -0.82 -0.64
CA GLN A 53 1.42 -0.33 -1.64
C GLN A 53 0.78 -0.47 -3.03
N ILE A 54 1.03 0.49 -3.91
CA ILE A 54 0.49 0.50 -5.28
C ILE A 54 1.65 0.43 -6.26
N ALA A 55 1.61 -0.50 -7.20
CA ALA A 55 2.59 -0.61 -8.27
C ALA A 55 1.98 -0.37 -9.64
N LYS A 56 2.79 0.13 -10.57
CA LYS A 56 2.40 0.30 -11.98
C LYS A 56 2.94 -0.85 -12.82
N THR A 57 2.09 -1.35 -13.70
CA THR A 57 2.42 -2.39 -14.67
C THR A 57 2.10 -1.89 -16.08
N GLU A 58 2.49 -2.66 -17.09
CA GLU A 58 2.14 -2.38 -18.49
C GLU A 58 0.62 -2.41 -18.75
N LYS A 59 -0.13 -3.17 -17.95
CA LYS A 59 -1.58 -3.40 -18.14
C LYS A 59 -2.46 -2.62 -17.17
N GLY A 60 -1.89 -1.73 -16.36
CA GLY A 60 -2.59 -1.01 -15.31
C GLY A 60 -1.75 -0.97 -14.03
N GLY A 61 -2.28 -1.49 -12.92
CA GLY A 61 -1.55 -1.48 -11.65
C GLY A 61 -1.87 -2.65 -10.74
N ILE A 62 -1.17 -2.70 -9.62
CA ILE A 62 -1.31 -3.73 -8.58
C ILE A 62 -1.46 -3.03 -7.23
N LEU A 63 -2.47 -3.42 -6.46
CA LEU A 63 -2.56 -3.17 -5.03
C LEU A 63 -1.96 -4.36 -4.28
N LYS A 64 -0.93 -4.10 -3.48
CA LYS A 64 -0.45 -5.02 -2.45
C LYS A 64 -1.07 -4.61 -1.12
N LEU A 65 -1.89 -5.49 -0.56
CA LEU A 65 -2.47 -5.33 0.76
C LEU A 65 -1.88 -6.39 1.68
N SER A 66 -1.38 -6.00 2.85
CA SER A 66 -0.85 -6.96 3.82
C SER A 66 -1.17 -6.63 5.26
N ILE A 67 -1.34 -7.67 6.04
CA ILE A 67 -1.59 -7.60 7.49
C ILE A 67 -0.71 -8.63 8.17
N THR A 68 -0.40 -8.40 9.45
CA THR A 68 0.16 -9.45 10.30
C THR A 68 -0.99 -10.34 10.74
N PRO A 69 -1.06 -11.62 10.35
CA PRO A 69 -2.12 -12.53 10.76
C PRO A 69 -1.89 -12.98 12.21
N SER A 70 -2.96 -13.35 12.94
CA SER A 70 -2.78 -13.91 14.30
C SER A 70 -2.28 -15.37 14.29
N ASN A 71 -2.34 -16.04 13.13
CA ASN A 71 -1.74 -17.35 12.86
C ASN A 71 -1.57 -17.61 11.36
N ASP A 72 -0.88 -18.70 11.05
CA ASP A 72 -0.57 -19.18 9.69
C ASP A 72 -1.77 -19.50 8.80
N LYS A 73 -2.94 -19.79 9.39
CA LYS A 73 -4.16 -20.12 8.64
C LYS A 73 -4.98 -18.90 8.25
N MET A 74 -4.66 -17.71 8.77
CA MET A 74 -5.40 -16.49 8.44
C MET A 74 -4.86 -15.85 7.17
N LYS A 75 -5.79 -15.44 6.31
CA LYS A 75 -5.51 -14.76 5.05
C LYS A 75 -6.52 -13.65 4.79
N ILE A 76 -6.11 -12.67 4.01
CA ILE A 76 -7.04 -11.76 3.35
C ILE A 76 -7.75 -12.55 2.24
N SER A 77 -9.07 -12.41 2.12
CA SER A 77 -9.84 -13.12 1.10
C SER A 77 -11.05 -12.33 0.62
N GLY A 78 -11.55 -12.69 -0.55
CA GLY A 78 -12.71 -12.04 -1.16
C GLY A 78 -12.37 -10.67 -1.75
N GLY A 79 -13.39 -10.04 -2.32
CA GLY A 79 -13.23 -8.74 -2.98
C GLY A 79 -12.79 -7.65 -2.01
N VAL A 80 -11.99 -6.72 -2.51
CA VAL A 80 -11.52 -5.54 -1.77
C VAL A 80 -12.14 -4.28 -2.36
N TYR A 81 -12.53 -3.34 -1.51
CA TYR A 81 -13.11 -2.07 -1.95
C TYR A 81 -12.17 -0.93 -1.55
N VAL A 82 -11.68 -0.20 -2.55
CA VAL A 82 -10.86 1.00 -2.36
C VAL A 82 -11.76 2.22 -2.49
N TYR A 83 -11.99 2.91 -1.38
CA TYR A 83 -12.81 4.12 -1.31
C TYR A 83 -11.92 5.35 -1.45
N PHE A 84 -12.36 6.29 -2.29
CA PHE A 84 -11.71 7.59 -2.45
C PHE A 84 -12.32 8.64 -1.53
N ILE A 85 -11.61 9.75 -1.34
CA ILE A 85 -12.05 10.88 -0.51
C ILE A 85 -13.37 11.52 -0.96
N ASP A 86 -13.75 11.36 -2.22
CA ASP A 86 -14.97 11.90 -2.80
C ASP A 86 -16.12 10.88 -2.89
N GLY A 87 -15.94 9.69 -2.30
CA GLY A 87 -16.95 8.64 -2.24
C GLY A 87 -16.95 7.67 -3.43
N ASP A 88 -16.13 7.90 -4.47
CA ASP A 88 -15.93 6.91 -5.53
C ASP A 88 -15.33 5.62 -4.95
N VAL A 89 -15.62 4.49 -5.61
CA VAL A 89 -15.13 3.17 -5.19
C VAL A 89 -14.55 2.40 -6.37
N ILE A 90 -13.43 1.72 -6.14
CA ILE A 90 -12.96 0.62 -6.98
C ILE A 90 -13.25 -0.69 -6.27
N ALA A 91 -13.97 -1.59 -6.93
CA ALA A 91 -14.21 -2.95 -6.48
C ALA A 91 -13.17 -3.89 -7.10
N CYS A 92 -12.19 -4.30 -6.29
CA CYS A 92 -11.15 -5.24 -6.66
C CYS A 92 -11.66 -6.67 -6.56
N VAL A 93 -11.53 -7.44 -7.64
CA VAL A 93 -11.89 -8.86 -7.67
C VAL A 93 -10.74 -9.69 -7.10
N ASP A 94 -11.06 -10.60 -6.19
CA ASP A 94 -10.10 -11.59 -5.69
C ASP A 94 -9.72 -12.59 -6.78
N ARG A 95 -8.42 -12.71 -7.03
CA ARG A 95 -7.85 -13.68 -7.99
C ARG A 95 -7.04 -14.77 -7.29
N ASN A 96 -7.16 -14.90 -5.97
CA ASN A 96 -6.40 -15.82 -5.13
C ASN A 96 -4.87 -15.67 -5.29
N ILE A 97 -4.41 -14.44 -5.51
CA ILE A 97 -2.99 -14.13 -5.62
C ILE A 97 -2.51 -13.62 -4.26
N SER A 98 -2.08 -14.55 -3.41
CA SER A 98 -1.58 -14.26 -2.07
C SER A 98 -0.28 -15.00 -1.75
N GLU A 99 0.54 -14.43 -0.88
CA GLU A 99 1.74 -15.05 -0.34
C GLU A 99 1.93 -14.70 1.14
N THR A 100 2.76 -15.49 1.82
CA THR A 100 3.17 -15.22 3.20
C THR A 100 4.65 -14.89 3.17
N LEU A 101 5.01 -13.68 3.61
CA LEU A 101 6.38 -13.19 3.64
C LEU A 101 6.58 -12.38 4.92
N ASP A 102 7.71 -12.58 5.60
CA ASP A 102 8.07 -11.87 6.84
C ASP A 102 6.98 -11.91 7.93
N GLY A 103 6.31 -13.06 8.05
CA GLY A 103 5.21 -13.24 9.00
C GLY A 103 3.95 -12.43 8.68
N LYS A 104 3.86 -11.79 7.51
CA LYS A 104 2.66 -11.10 7.01
C LYS A 104 1.96 -11.95 5.97
N THR A 105 0.63 -11.89 5.96
CA THR A 105 -0.16 -12.37 4.82
C THR A 105 -0.35 -11.22 3.85
N ILE A 106 0.01 -11.46 2.58
CA ILE A 106 0.01 -10.48 1.50
C ILE A 106 -0.97 -10.95 0.44
N THR A 107 -1.84 -10.07 -0.04
CA THR A 107 -2.74 -10.34 -1.16
C THR A 107 -2.65 -9.23 -2.19
N TYR A 108 -2.71 -9.63 -3.46
CA TYR A 108 -2.55 -8.76 -4.60
C TYR A 108 -3.84 -8.63 -5.39
N TYR A 109 -4.20 -7.39 -5.72
CA TYR A 109 -5.33 -7.05 -6.56
C TYR A 109 -4.85 -6.24 -7.75
N THR A 110 -5.50 -6.36 -8.90
CA THR A 110 -5.09 -5.61 -10.09
C THR A 110 -6.04 -4.46 -10.38
N PHE A 111 -5.49 -3.35 -10.84
CA PHE A 111 -6.23 -2.24 -11.40
C PHE A 111 -6.10 -2.22 -12.93
N THR A 112 -7.18 -1.87 -13.59
CA THR A 112 -7.19 -1.47 -14.99
C THR A 112 -6.50 -0.11 -15.18
N PRO A 113 -6.14 0.27 -16.41
CA PRO A 113 -5.58 1.60 -16.68
C PRO A 113 -6.52 2.74 -16.28
N LEU A 114 -7.84 2.56 -16.44
CA LEU A 114 -8.84 3.56 -16.05
C LEU A 114 -8.89 3.75 -14.53
N GLU A 115 -8.81 2.67 -13.77
CA GLU A 115 -8.76 2.70 -12.31
C GLU A 115 -7.46 3.33 -11.80
N MET A 116 -6.33 3.03 -12.44
CA MET A 116 -5.07 3.73 -12.17
C MET A 116 -5.18 5.24 -12.40
N ASN A 117 -5.88 5.67 -13.46
CA ASN A 117 -6.12 7.09 -13.69
C ASN A 117 -6.99 7.74 -12.60
N LYS A 118 -7.89 6.99 -11.96
CA LYS A 118 -8.63 7.48 -10.78
C LYS A 118 -7.71 7.62 -9.58
N LEU A 119 -6.87 6.60 -9.31
CA LEU A 119 -5.88 6.60 -8.23
C LEU A 119 -4.88 7.77 -8.32
N LYS A 120 -4.50 8.17 -9.53
CA LYS A 120 -3.64 9.35 -9.76
C LYS A 120 -4.31 10.68 -9.43
N LYS A 121 -5.63 10.75 -9.46
CA LYS A 121 -6.39 12.01 -9.30
C LYS A 121 -6.96 12.20 -7.90
N LYS A 122 -7.22 11.10 -7.19
CA LYS A 122 -8.01 11.10 -5.96
C LYS A 122 -7.30 10.29 -4.89
N ASN A 123 -7.20 10.86 -3.70
CA ASN A 123 -6.61 10.18 -2.57
C ASN A 123 -7.48 9.01 -2.11
N ILE A 124 -6.83 7.90 -1.76
CA ILE A 124 -7.48 6.78 -1.10
C ILE A 124 -7.90 7.25 0.30
N GLN A 125 -9.18 7.11 0.63
CA GLN A 125 -9.71 7.37 1.96
C GLN A 125 -9.60 6.13 2.84
N SER A 126 -10.05 4.98 2.33
CA SER A 126 -10.02 3.72 3.06
C SER A 126 -10.07 2.51 2.15
N ILE A 127 -9.65 1.35 2.68
CA ILE A 127 -9.71 0.06 2.00
C ILE A 127 -10.50 -0.89 2.89
N ARG A 128 -11.56 -1.49 2.34
CA ARG A 128 -12.34 -2.54 3.01
C ARG A 128 -11.95 -3.90 2.46
N PHE A 129 -11.71 -4.84 3.35
CA PHE A 129 -11.25 -6.19 3.02
C PHE A 129 -11.73 -7.19 4.07
N ASN A 130 -11.76 -8.47 3.70
CA ASN A 130 -12.13 -9.52 4.63
C ASN A 130 -10.90 -10.30 5.04
N VAL A 131 -10.90 -10.78 6.28
CA VAL A 131 -9.91 -11.70 6.79
C VAL A 131 -10.64 -12.98 7.19
N THR A 132 -10.09 -14.10 6.75
CA THR A 132 -10.65 -15.43 7.00
C THR A 132 -9.54 -16.39 7.41
N GLY A 133 -9.82 -17.21 8.41
CA GLY A 133 -9.04 -18.36 8.84
C GLY A 133 -9.93 -19.46 9.38
N ASP A 134 -9.32 -20.45 10.01
CA ASP A 134 -9.98 -21.66 10.54
C ASP A 134 -10.88 -21.35 11.74
N LEU A 135 -12.20 -21.39 11.58
CA LEU A 135 -13.15 -21.05 12.66
C LEU A 135 -13.04 -21.93 13.92
N SER A 136 -12.34 -23.07 13.86
CA SER A 136 -12.15 -23.98 15.00
C SER A 136 -11.16 -23.46 16.05
N LYS A 137 -10.34 -22.45 15.73
CA LYS A 137 -9.36 -21.87 16.68
C LYS A 137 -9.90 -20.62 17.34
N PHE A 138 -9.94 -20.64 18.67
CA PHE A 138 -10.21 -19.46 19.50
C PHE A 138 -9.17 -18.36 19.21
N GLY A 139 -9.62 -17.11 19.04
CA GLY A 139 -8.76 -15.97 18.71
C GLY A 139 -8.59 -15.67 17.22
N ASN A 140 -9.28 -16.40 16.33
CA ASN A 140 -9.32 -16.06 14.92
C ASN A 140 -10.16 -14.81 14.68
N GLN A 141 -9.53 -13.78 14.11
CA GLN A 141 -10.17 -12.52 13.78
C GLN A 141 -10.76 -12.61 12.36
N ASN A 142 -11.73 -13.51 12.20
CA ASN A 142 -12.50 -13.58 10.96
C ASN A 142 -13.48 -12.42 10.93
N GLY A 143 -13.54 -11.71 9.80
CA GLY A 143 -14.47 -10.60 9.67
C GLY A 143 -14.13 -9.64 8.55
N ASN A 144 -14.86 -8.53 8.54
CA ASN A 144 -14.69 -7.44 7.59
C ASN A 144 -13.98 -6.29 8.29
N TYR A 145 -12.93 -5.78 7.64
CA TYR A 145 -12.04 -4.77 8.19
C TYR A 145 -12.00 -3.56 7.28
N THR A 146 -11.70 -2.41 7.86
CA THR A 146 -11.52 -1.15 7.14
C THR A 146 -10.22 -0.54 7.60
N ALA A 147 -9.27 -0.43 6.67
CA ALA A 147 -8.03 0.30 6.86
C ALA A 147 -8.21 1.72 6.32
N VAL A 148 -8.05 2.72 7.18
CA VAL A 148 -8.25 4.13 6.88
C VAL A 148 -6.91 4.79 6.63
N ASN A 149 -6.83 5.61 5.60
CA ASN A 149 -5.66 6.43 5.29
C ASN A 149 -5.50 7.52 6.36
N LYS A 150 -4.86 7.18 7.47
CA LYS A 150 -4.50 8.06 8.58
C LYS A 150 -3.14 7.62 9.14
N GLN A 151 -2.28 8.59 9.42
CA GLN A 151 -0.96 8.42 10.01
C GLN A 151 -0.99 8.46 11.55
N SER A 152 -1.97 9.14 12.16
CA SER A 152 -2.12 9.21 13.62
C SER A 152 -3.55 9.53 14.05
N TYR A 153 -3.93 9.06 15.25
CA TYR A 153 -5.26 9.27 15.85
C TYR A 153 -5.47 10.65 16.47
N PHE A 154 -4.43 11.24 17.07
CA PHE A 154 -4.57 12.46 17.88
C PHE A 154 -3.98 13.67 17.18
N SER A 155 -4.76 14.76 17.04
CA SER A 155 -4.24 16.10 16.75
C SER A 155 -4.02 16.85 18.06
N THR A 156 -2.83 17.44 18.24
CA THR A 156 -2.68 18.52 19.23
C THR A 156 -3.32 19.79 18.66
N THR A 157 -3.78 20.69 19.52
CA THR A 157 -4.41 21.98 19.16
C THR A 157 -3.56 22.84 18.21
N TYR A 158 -2.26 22.55 18.09
CA TYR A 158 -1.29 23.27 17.26
C TYR A 158 -0.75 22.43 16.09
N GLY A 159 -1.27 21.23 15.85
CA GLY A 159 -0.78 20.34 14.78
C GLY A 159 -1.28 20.75 13.41
N THR A 160 -0.41 21.33 12.58
CA THR A 160 -0.71 21.77 11.20
C THR A 160 -0.37 20.73 10.13
N SER A 161 0.18 19.56 10.50
CA SER A 161 0.58 18.54 9.54
C SER A 161 -0.60 17.75 8.98
N ILE A 162 -0.58 17.50 7.67
CA ILE A 162 -1.52 16.59 6.99
C ILE A 162 -1.27 15.19 7.56
N LYS A 163 -2.29 14.59 8.19
CA LYS A 163 -2.19 13.28 8.88
C LYS A 163 -2.60 12.11 7.99
N THR A 164 -2.61 12.30 6.68
CA THR A 164 -3.02 11.29 5.70
C THR A 164 -1.97 11.23 4.61
N PHE A 165 -1.73 10.05 4.06
CA PHE A 165 -0.84 9.89 2.93
C PHE A 165 -1.45 10.56 1.68
N ASP A 166 -0.65 11.35 0.97
CA ASP A 166 -1.02 11.90 -0.34
C ASP A 166 -0.77 10.84 -1.44
N THR A 167 -1.56 9.77 -1.35
CA THR A 167 -1.51 8.62 -2.25
C THR A 167 -1.61 9.02 -3.72
N ALA A 168 -2.44 10.00 -4.08
CA ALA A 168 -2.64 10.44 -5.46
C ALA A 168 -1.37 11.05 -6.04
N LYS A 169 -0.67 11.89 -5.25
CA LYS A 169 0.61 12.48 -5.64
C LYS A 169 1.67 11.42 -5.90
N GLN A 170 1.78 10.43 -5.01
CA GLN A 170 2.76 9.36 -5.18
C GLN A 170 2.42 8.37 -6.30
N ILE A 171 1.14 8.10 -6.54
CA ILE A 171 0.75 7.24 -7.67
C ILE A 171 0.91 7.99 -9.00
N SER A 172 0.83 9.33 -8.99
CA SER A 172 1.04 10.17 -10.17
C SER A 172 2.45 10.12 -10.72
N ILE A 173 3.46 9.94 -9.85
CA ILE A 173 4.86 9.82 -10.23
C ILE A 173 5.24 8.42 -10.78
N LEU A 174 4.32 7.45 -10.75
CA LEU A 174 4.51 6.11 -11.34
C LEU A 174 4.32 6.09 -12.87
#